data_AF-A0A9N9HXF8-F1
#
_entry.id   AF-A0A9N9HXF8-F1
#
_cell.length_a   1.000
_cell.length_b   1.000
_cell.length_c   1.000
_cell.angle_alpha   90.00
_cell.angle_beta   90.00
_cell.angle_gamma   90.00
#
_symmetry.space_group_name_H-M   'P 1'
#
loop_
_entity.id
_entity.type
_entity.pdbx_description
1 polymer ?
#
loop_
_entity_poly.entity_id
_entity_poly.type
_entity_poly.pdbx_seq_one_letter_code
_entity_poly.pdbx_strand_id
1 'polypeptide(L)'
;GSTTQAPLLQVSLSADPPVAGQKDTFTVSGKLSEDATEQTKLAISFVDLNKNPIGHPTVVSACSGSGCRIKAGDQYTQTVDVQVPNNLPSKYVLAVGVGNTVSDPLGCAFAII
;
A
#
# COMPACT_ATOMS: atom_id res chain seq x y z
N GLY A 1 -23.22 10.95 10.92
CA GLY A 1 -21.95 11.64 10.64
C GLY A 1 -21.18 10.77 9.69
N SER A 2 -20.74 11.32 8.56
CA SER A 2 -20.13 10.59 7.44
C SER A 2 -18.91 9.80 7.93
N THR A 3 -18.90 8.48 7.74
CA THR A 3 -17.70 7.66 7.90
C THR A 3 -16.79 7.98 6.72
N THR A 4 -15.78 8.82 6.93
CA THR A 4 -14.79 9.16 5.90
C THR A 4 -13.97 7.92 5.58
N GLN A 5 -14.44 7.14 4.61
CA GLN A 5 -13.68 6.02 4.06
C GLN A 5 -12.48 6.59 3.31
N ALA A 6 -11.28 6.09 3.60
CA ALA A 6 -10.08 6.48 2.88
C ALA A 6 -10.26 6.26 1.36
N PRO A 7 -9.79 7.18 0.51
CA PRO A 7 -9.85 7.04 -0.94
C PRO A 7 -9.27 5.72 -1.42
N LEU A 8 -9.90 5.14 -2.45
CA LEU A 8 -9.42 3.92 -3.08
C LEU A 8 -8.14 4.19 -3.88
N LEU A 9 -7.11 3.40 -3.61
CA LEU A 9 -5.89 3.35 -4.42
C LEU A 9 -6.02 2.30 -5.53
N GLN A 10 -5.37 2.56 -6.65
CA GLN A 10 -5.11 1.57 -7.68
C GLN A 10 -3.73 0.97 -7.46
N VAL A 11 -3.65 -0.36 -7.61
CA VAL A 11 -2.41 -1.12 -7.47
C VAL A 11 -2.24 -1.97 -8.71
N SER A 12 -1.07 -1.90 -9.34
CA SER A 12 -0.68 -2.81 -10.43
C SER A 12 0.62 -3.52 -10.07
N LEU A 13 0.69 -4.80 -10.40
CA LEU A 13 1.80 -5.70 -10.11
C LEU A 13 2.50 -6.08 -11.42
N SER A 14 3.79 -6.39 -11.39
CA SER A 14 4.45 -6.93 -12.58
C SER A 14 4.05 -8.39 -12.84
N ALA A 15 3.73 -9.13 -11.77
CA ALA A 15 3.09 -10.44 -11.83
C ALA A 15 1.78 -10.44 -11.03
N ASP A 16 0.66 -10.77 -11.67
CA ASP A 16 -0.66 -10.87 -11.04
C ASP A 16 -1.27 -12.28 -11.26
N PRO A 17 -1.41 -13.11 -10.21
CA PRO A 17 -1.05 -12.85 -8.81
C PRO A 17 0.47 -12.84 -8.58
N PRO A 18 0.95 -12.21 -7.49
CA PRO A 18 2.39 -12.14 -7.19
C PRO A 18 2.94 -13.52 -6.82
N VAL A 19 4.17 -13.79 -7.25
CA VAL A 19 4.80 -15.12 -7.10
C VAL A 19 5.54 -15.22 -5.76
N ALA A 20 5.19 -16.21 -4.94
CA ALA A 20 5.77 -16.43 -3.63
C ALA A 20 7.31 -16.52 -3.67
N GLY A 21 7.96 -15.79 -2.78
CA GLY A 21 9.41 -15.74 -2.61
C GLY A 21 10.21 -15.04 -3.70
N GLN A 22 9.53 -14.44 -4.67
CA GLN A 22 10.17 -13.59 -5.67
C GLN A 22 10.04 -12.12 -5.31
N LYS A 23 10.90 -11.31 -5.91
CA LYS A 23 10.77 -9.86 -5.90
C LYS A 23 9.80 -9.47 -7.00
N ASP A 24 8.86 -8.57 -6.69
CA ASP A 24 7.86 -8.07 -7.63
C ASP A 24 7.76 -6.54 -7.50
N THR A 25 7.37 -5.86 -8.58
CA THR A 25 7.29 -4.41 -8.65
C THR A 25 5.83 -3.98 -8.58
N PHE A 26 5.52 -3.14 -7.60
CA PHE A 26 4.19 -2.63 -7.32
C PHE A 26 4.13 -1.15 -7.69
N THR A 27 3.18 -0.76 -8.53
CA THR A 27 2.85 0.64 -8.76
C THR A 27 1.54 0.96 -8.06
N VAL A 28 1.60 1.91 -7.13
CA VAL A 28 0.47 2.37 -6.33
C VAL A 28 0.14 3.78 -6.76
N SER A 29 -1.11 4.03 -7.13
CA SER A 29 -1.57 5.35 -7.54
C SER A 29 -2.96 5.67 -7.00
N GLY A 30 -3.30 6.95 -6.89
CA GLY A 30 -4.61 7.40 -6.43
C GLY A 30 -4.57 8.83 -5.93
N LYS A 31 -5.66 9.28 -5.31
CA LYS A 31 -5.73 10.59 -4.65
C LYS A 31 -5.74 10.39 -3.15
N LEU A 32 -4.99 11.21 -2.42
CA LEU A 32 -4.95 11.16 -0.96
C LEU A 32 -6.03 12.07 -0.36
N SER A 33 -6.60 11.69 0.78
CA SER A 33 -7.62 12.50 1.48
C SER A 33 -7.05 13.72 2.19
N GLU A 34 -5.76 13.69 2.54
CA GLU A 34 -5.07 14.78 3.23
C GLU A 34 -3.68 15.02 2.63
N ASP A 35 -3.05 16.12 3.03
CA ASP A 35 -1.67 16.43 2.67
C ASP A 35 -0.72 15.36 3.21
N ALA A 36 0.12 14.82 2.34
CA ALA A 36 1.22 13.97 2.78
C ALA A 36 2.30 14.82 3.47
N THR A 37 2.93 14.23 4.47
CA THR A 37 4.06 14.82 5.21
C THR A 37 5.28 13.92 5.07
N GLU A 38 6.44 14.39 5.52
CA GLU A 38 7.66 13.55 5.61
C GLU A 38 7.48 12.26 6.42
N GLN A 39 6.44 12.19 7.26
CA GLN A 39 6.12 11.01 8.06
C GLN A 39 5.20 10.03 7.34
N THR A 40 4.63 10.43 6.20
CA THR A 40 3.68 9.62 5.43
C THR A 40 4.42 8.51 4.72
N LYS A 41 3.91 7.28 4.88
CA LYS A 41 4.52 6.06 4.38
C LYS A 41 3.58 5.36 3.41
N LEU A 42 4.17 4.68 2.43
CA LEU A 42 3.51 3.63 1.69
C LEU A 42 3.81 2.29 2.38
N ALA A 43 2.77 1.57 2.77
CA ALA A 43 2.85 0.24 3.37
C ALA A 43 2.14 -0.78 2.47
N ILE A 44 2.81 -1.88 2.17
CA ILE A 44 2.29 -3.02 1.41
C ILE A 44 2.46 -4.26 2.27
N SER A 45 1.35 -4.94 2.56
CA SER A 45 1.31 -6.09 3.47
C SER A 45 0.54 -7.24 2.85
N PHE A 46 1.05 -8.45 3.04
CA PHE A 46 0.32 -9.69 2.78
C PHE A 46 -0.27 -10.13 4.11
N VAL A 47 -1.56 -10.44 4.15
CA VAL A 47 -2.23 -10.90 5.38
C VAL A 47 -3.08 -12.13 5.08
N ASP A 48 -3.19 -13.05 6.03
CA ASP A 48 -4.10 -14.18 5.91
C ASP A 48 -5.57 -13.71 6.02
N LEU A 49 -6.52 -14.63 5.81
CA LEU A 49 -7.94 -14.32 5.92
C LEU A 49 -8.39 -13.99 7.36
N ASN A 50 -7.55 -14.28 8.36
CA ASN A 50 -7.75 -13.90 9.77
C ASN A 50 -7.11 -12.55 10.12
N LYS A 51 -6.57 -11.83 9.11
CA LYS A 51 -5.88 -10.54 9.24
C LYS A 51 -4.53 -10.61 9.96
N ASN A 52 -3.92 -11.79 10.05
CA ASN A 52 -2.55 -11.93 10.54
C ASN A 52 -1.56 -11.60 9.42
N PRO A 53 -0.52 -10.79 9.68
CA PRO A 53 0.51 -10.51 8.69
C PRO A 53 1.28 -11.78 8.29
N ILE A 54 1.46 -11.95 6.99
CA ILE A 54 2.28 -12.99 6.39
C ILE A 54 3.63 -12.36 6.02
N GLY A 55 4.66 -12.66 6.80
CA GLY A 55 5.97 -12.04 6.64
C GLY A 55 5.99 -10.59 7.11
N HIS A 56 6.99 -9.84 6.63
CA HIS A 56 7.17 -8.43 7.01
C HIS A 56 6.55 -7.52 5.95
N PRO A 57 5.83 -6.46 6.35
CA PRO A 57 5.32 -5.50 5.39
C PRO A 57 6.47 -4.72 4.75
N THR A 58 6.31 -4.36 3.48
CA THR A 58 7.18 -3.37 2.83
C THR A 58 6.70 -1.99 3.22
N VAL A 59 7.56 -1.21 3.84
CA VAL A 59 7.25 0.15 4.31
C VAL A 59 8.31 1.12 3.80
N VAL A 60 7.90 2.10 3.01
CA VAL A 60 8.79 3.13 2.46
C VAL A 60 8.19 4.52 2.66
N SER A 61 8.99 5.57 2.50
CA SER A 61 8.48 6.94 2.43
C SER A 61 7.53 7.07 1.24
N ALA A 62 6.37 7.72 1.44
CA ALA A 62 5.46 8.11 0.37
C ALA A 62 5.98 9.34 -0.41
N CYS A 63 6.97 10.04 0.14
CA CYS A 63 7.56 11.23 -0.45
C CYS A 63 8.93 10.87 -1.02
N SER A 64 9.21 11.31 -2.26
CA SER A 64 10.52 11.17 -2.89
C SER A 64 11.17 12.54 -3.10
N GLY A 65 12.48 12.66 -2.83
CA GLY A 65 13.24 13.89 -3.05
C GLY A 65 13.23 14.89 -1.88
N SER A 66 13.44 16.18 -2.17
CA SER A 66 13.52 17.25 -1.18
C SER A 66 12.16 17.88 -0.88
N GLY A 67 11.48 17.34 0.13
CA GLY A 67 10.22 17.85 0.65
C GLY A 67 8.99 17.06 0.16
N CYS A 68 8.02 16.83 1.05
CA CYS A 68 6.75 16.20 0.71
C CYS A 68 5.74 17.23 0.20
N ARG A 69 5.52 17.25 -1.12
CA ARG A 69 4.67 18.24 -1.79
C ARG A 69 3.32 17.69 -2.27
N ILE A 70 2.97 16.46 -1.88
CA ILE A 70 1.72 15.83 -2.29
C ILE A 70 0.58 16.41 -1.45
N LYS A 71 -0.34 17.15 -2.09
CA LYS A 71 -1.50 17.74 -1.41
C LYS A 71 -2.71 16.82 -1.45
N ALA A 72 -3.65 17.08 -0.55
CA ALA A 72 -4.96 16.43 -0.58
C ALA A 72 -5.60 16.57 -1.97
N GLY A 73 -6.08 15.47 -2.53
CA GLY A 73 -6.72 15.43 -3.85
C GLY A 73 -5.75 15.41 -5.05
N ASP A 74 -4.45 15.61 -4.84
CA ASP A 74 -3.44 15.46 -5.89
C ASP A 74 -3.28 13.99 -6.29
N GLN A 75 -2.84 13.77 -7.53
CA GLN A 75 -2.49 12.45 -8.00
C GLN A 75 -1.18 12.01 -7.36
N TYR A 76 -1.27 11.02 -6.47
CA TYR A 76 -0.15 10.24 -5.97
C TYR A 76 0.16 9.08 -6.94
N THR A 77 1.45 8.82 -7.14
CA THR A 77 1.94 7.63 -7.83
C THR A 77 3.32 7.28 -7.30
N GLN A 78 3.52 6.01 -6.97
CA GLN A 78 4.83 5.51 -6.54
C GLN A 78 5.01 4.05 -6.95
N THR A 79 6.19 3.76 -7.47
CA THR A 79 6.62 2.40 -7.79
C THR A 79 7.62 1.93 -6.74
N VAL A 80 7.38 0.74 -6.21
CA VAL A 80 8.22 0.11 -5.18
C VAL A 80 8.44 -1.34 -5.50
N ASP A 81 9.64 -1.80 -5.20
CA ASP A 81 9.96 -3.22 -5.24
C ASP A 81 9.60 -3.87 -3.90
N VAL A 82 8.89 -4.98 -3.97
CA VAL A 82 8.37 -5.73 -2.82
C VAL A 82 8.96 -7.14 -2.85
N GLN A 83 9.49 -7.59 -1.71
CA GLN A 83 9.82 -9.00 -1.52
C GLN A 83 8.56 -9.76 -1.13
N VAL A 84 8.05 -10.62 -2.02
CA VAL A 84 6.86 -11.41 -1.76
C VAL A 84 7.20 -12.53 -0.75
N PRO A 85 6.40 -12.75 0.30
CA PRO A 85 6.63 -13.84 1.26
C PRO A 85 6.70 -15.21 0.57
N ASN A 86 7.58 -16.08 1.05
CA ASN A 86 7.72 -17.43 0.48
C ASN A 86 6.56 -18.35 0.88
N ASN A 87 5.84 -18.02 1.96
CA ASN A 87 4.83 -18.85 2.60
C ASN A 87 3.40 -18.32 2.39
N LEU A 88 3.09 -17.86 1.18
CA LEU A 88 1.74 -17.43 0.85
C LEU A 88 0.78 -18.63 0.81
N PRO A 89 -0.36 -18.58 1.53
CA PRO A 89 -1.40 -19.60 1.44
C PRO A 89 -2.15 -19.51 0.10
N SER A 90 -3.04 -20.47 -0.16
CA SER A 90 -3.86 -20.48 -1.38
C SER A 90 -4.83 -19.30 -1.50
N LYS A 91 -5.17 -18.65 -0.38
CA LYS A 91 -5.93 -17.41 -0.34
C LYS A 91 -5.38 -16.46 0.70
N TYR A 92 -5.17 -15.21 0.32
CA TYR A 92 -4.67 -14.17 1.21
C TYR A 92 -5.23 -12.81 0.78
N VAL A 93 -4.99 -11.79 1.61
CA VAL A 93 -5.32 -10.41 1.29
C VAL A 93 -4.02 -9.65 1.06
N LEU A 94 -3.96 -8.96 -0.07
CA LEU A 94 -3.01 -7.89 -0.30
C LEU A 94 -3.61 -6.59 0.24
N ALA A 95 -2.96 -5.98 1.22
CA ALA A 95 -3.34 -4.72 1.83
C ALA A 95 -2.30 -3.64 1.50
N VAL A 96 -2.76 -2.54 0.90
CA VAL A 96 -1.92 -1.39 0.54
C VAL A 96 -2.50 -0.15 1.19
N GLY A 97 -1.65 0.64 1.84
CA GLY A 97 -2.04 1.88 2.50
C GLY A 97 -0.99 2.96 2.33
N VAL A 98 -1.44 4.19 2.14
CA VAL A 98 -0.59 5.39 2.21
C VAL A 98 -1.06 6.20 3.41
N GLY A 99 -0.18 6.48 4.36
CA GLY A 99 -0.54 7.24 5.56
C GLY A 99 0.54 7.23 6.64
N ASN A 100 0.26 7.93 7.74
CA ASN A 100 1.15 7.95 8.91
C ASN A 100 0.96 6.71 9.79
N THR A 101 -0.27 6.18 9.83
CA THR A 101 -0.63 4.97 10.57
C THR A 101 -1.47 4.03 9.71
N VAL A 102 -1.47 2.75 10.04
CA VAL A 102 -2.29 1.73 9.35
C VAL A 102 -3.78 1.88 9.68
N SER A 103 -4.10 2.41 10.87
CA SER A 103 -5.47 2.63 11.34
C SER A 103 -6.16 3.84 10.69
N ASP A 104 -5.39 4.75 10.10
CA ASP A 104 -5.89 5.97 9.50
C ASP A 104 -5.12 6.30 8.20
N PRO A 105 -5.37 5.53 7.13
CA PRO A 105 -4.70 5.74 5.86
C PRO A 105 -5.30 6.93 5.10
N LEU A 106 -4.43 7.74 4.48
CA LEU A 106 -4.81 8.79 3.53
C LEU A 106 -5.32 8.22 2.20
N GLY A 107 -5.06 6.96 1.93
CA GLY A 107 -5.61 6.17 0.83
C GLY A 107 -5.30 4.70 1.04
N CYS A 108 -6.19 3.81 0.60
CA CYS A 108 -6.01 2.37 0.78
C CYS A 108 -6.53 1.53 -0.39
N ALA A 109 -6.01 0.32 -0.53
CA ALA A 109 -6.55 -0.72 -1.40
C ALA A 109 -6.42 -2.08 -0.71
N PHE A 110 -7.41 -2.94 -0.95
CA PHE A 110 -7.42 -4.32 -0.48
C PHE A 110 -7.87 -5.23 -1.61
N ALA A 111 -7.17 -6.33 -1.82
CA ALA A 111 -7.54 -7.37 -2.78
C ALA A 111 -7.42 -8.75 -2.13
N ILE A 112 -8.44 -9.60 -2.32
CA ILE A 112 -8.33 -11.03 -1.99
C ILE A 112 -7.74 -11.71 -3.22
N ILE A 113 -6.62 -12.39 -3.02
CA ILE A 113 -5.96 -13.24 -4.01
C ILE A 113 -6.25 -14.70 -3.69
#